data_AF-A0AAV0ASL1-F1
#
_entry.id   AF-A0AAV0ASL1-F1
#
_cell.length_a   1.000
_cell.length_b   1.000
_cell.length_c   1.000
_cell.angle_alpha   90.00
_cell.angle_beta   90.00
_cell.angle_gamma   90.00
#
_symmetry.space_group_name_H-M   'P 1'
#
loop_
_entity.id
_entity.type
_entity.pdbx_description
1 polymer ?
#
loop_
_entity_poly.entity_id
_entity_poly.type
_entity_poly.pdbx_seq_one_letter_code
_entity_poly.pdbx_strand_id
1 'polypeptide(L)' 'MGNSHGFIEAVKLYNALHTNHEGGNVSSHTTHLVGSALSDPFLSYSAALGELTGPLHGLANQEALRFVLEMK' A
#
# COMPACT_ATOMS: atom_id res chain seq x y z
N MET A 1 4.16 -6.38 23.37
CA MET A 1 4.53 -6.06 21.97
C MET A 1 3.94 -4.73 21.46
N GLY A 2 3.40 -3.84 22.31
CA GLY A 2 2.72 -2.61 21.85
C GLY A 2 3.16 -1.31 22.52
N ASN A 3 4.36 -1.23 23.11
CA ASN A 3 4.75 -0.08 23.94
C ASN A 3 6.15 0.49 23.65
N SER A 4 6.76 0.12 22.52
CA SER A 4 7.97 0.78 22.05
C SER A 4 7.58 2.10 21.38
N HIS A 5 7.73 3.23 22.11
CA HIS A 5 7.43 4.57 21.59
C HIS A 5 8.05 4.81 20.20
N GLY A 6 9.29 4.37 19.98
CA GLY A 6 9.95 4.46 18.67
C GLY A 6 9.26 3.67 17.55
N PHE A 7 8.64 2.52 17.84
CA PHE A 7 7.89 1.76 16.84
C PHE A 7 6.58 2.46 16.46
N ILE A 8 5.89 3.05 17.44
CA ILE A 8 4.66 3.82 17.19
C ILE A 8 4.96 5.01 16.28
N GLU A 9 6.03 5.75 16.55
CA GLU A 9 6.43 6.88 15.70
C GLU A 9 6.84 6.43 14.29
N ALA A 10 7.53 5.28 14.16
CA ALA A 10 7.85 4.71 12.86
C ALA A 10 6.60 4.34 12.05
N VAL A 11 5.58 3.73 12.66
CA VAL A 11 4.32 3.38 11.98
C VAL A 11 3.54 4.63 11.57
N LYS A 12 3.50 5.67 12.42
CA LYS A 12 2.87 6.95 12.06
C LYS A 12 3.52 7.57 10.83
N LEU A 13 4.85 7.63 10.81
CA LEU A 13 5.61 8.17 9.69
C LEU A 13 5.40 7.32 8.44
N TYR A 14 5.48 5.99 8.55
CA TYR A 14 5.24 5.07 7.43
C TYR A 14 3.88 5.31 6.79
N ASN A 15 2.81 5.39 7.61
CA ASN A 15 1.47 5.65 7.12
C ASN A 15 1.38 7.01 6.44
N ALA A 16 1.91 8.07 7.07
CA ALA A 16 1.87 9.43 6.51
C ALA A 16 2.49 9.48 5.11
N LEU A 17 3.64 8.84 4.91
CA LEU A 17 4.36 8.83 3.64
C LEU A 17 3.69 7.98 2.55
N HIS A 18 3.01 6.87 2.92
CA HIS A 18 2.40 5.94 1.96
C HIS A 18 0.89 6.17 1.76
N THR A 19 0.31 7.23 2.34
CA THR A 19 -1.13 7.49 2.23
C THR A 19 -1.60 7.75 0.80
N ASN A 20 -0.79 8.41 -0.03
CA ASN A 20 -1.17 8.76 -1.40
C ASN A 20 0.05 8.97 -2.31
N HIS A 21 -0.07 8.54 -3.56
CA HIS A 21 0.92 8.81 -4.61
C HIS A 21 0.22 8.96 -5.97
N GLU A 22 -0.55 10.06 -6.09
CA GLU A 22 -1.36 10.40 -7.26
C GLU A 22 -2.43 9.33 -7.62
N GLY A 23 -3.04 9.46 -8.80
CA GLY A 23 -4.13 8.61 -9.28
C GLY A 23 -3.75 7.62 -10.39
N GLY A 24 -2.53 7.66 -10.89
CA GLY A 24 -2.09 6.81 -12.02
C GLY A 24 -1.58 5.42 -11.62
N ASN A 25 -1.24 5.22 -10.35
CA ASN A 25 -0.84 3.90 -9.84
C ASN A 25 -2.06 2.96 -9.78
N VAL A 26 -1.82 1.65 -9.86
CA VAL A 26 -2.87 0.65 -10.09
C VAL A 26 -3.93 0.66 -8.97
N SER A 27 -3.53 0.72 -7.69
CA SER A 27 -4.51 0.71 -6.59
C SER A 27 -5.35 2.00 -6.53
N SER A 28 -4.73 3.17 -6.71
CA SER A 28 -5.49 4.44 -6.74
C SER A 28 -6.43 4.48 -7.94
N HIS A 29 -5.94 4.08 -9.11
CA HIS A 29 -6.74 4.07 -10.34
C HIS A 29 -7.91 3.09 -10.24
N THR A 30 -7.69 1.88 -9.71
CA THR A 30 -8.75 0.89 -9.51
C THR A 30 -9.79 1.36 -8.49
N THR A 31 -9.37 2.00 -7.39
CA THR A 31 -10.30 2.63 -6.44
C THR A 31 -11.21 3.62 -7.17
N HIS A 32 -10.61 4.48 -8.02
CA HIS A 32 -11.33 5.49 -8.77
C HIS A 32 -12.26 4.89 -9.84
N LEU A 33 -11.75 3.91 -10.61
CA LEU A 33 -12.49 3.25 -11.68
C LEU A 33 -13.71 2.51 -11.15
N VAL A 34 -13.55 1.70 -10.10
CA VAL A 34 -14.67 0.97 -9.48
C VAL A 34 -15.66 1.93 -8.83
N GLY A 35 -15.16 2.95 -8.12
CA GLY A 35 -15.99 4.00 -7.53
C GLY A 35 -16.80 4.81 -8.57
N SER A 36 -16.26 4.97 -9.80
CA SER A 36 -16.95 5.68 -10.89
C SER A 36 -18.25 4.99 -11.34
N ALA A 37 -18.40 3.70 -11.06
CA ALA A 37 -19.63 2.93 -11.27
C ALA A 37 -20.64 3.03 -10.11
N LEU A 38 -20.46 4.00 -9.20
CA LEU A 38 -21.26 4.19 -7.98
C LEU A 38 -21.18 3.01 -6.99
N SER A 39 -20.12 2.19 -7.08
CA SER A 39 -19.83 1.18 -6.06
C SER A 39 -19.48 1.85 -4.75
N ASP A 40 -19.88 1.25 -3.63
CA ASP A 40 -19.59 1.81 -2.31
C ASP A 40 -18.08 1.82 -2.00
N PRO A 41 -17.64 2.59 -1.00
CA PRO A 41 -16.23 2.70 -0.67
C PRO A 41 -15.57 1.39 -0.26
N PHE A 42 -16.31 0.44 0.35
CA PHE A 42 -15.75 -0.84 0.74
C PHE A 42 -15.45 -1.69 -0.49
N LEU A 43 -16.39 -1.78 -1.44
CA LEU A 43 -16.16 -2.50 -2.70
C LEU A 43 -15.02 -1.88 -3.51
N SER A 44 -14.99 -0.55 -3.62
CA SER A 44 -13.96 0.17 -4.36
C SER A 44 -12.57 -0.03 -3.76
N TYR A 45 -12.47 0.01 -2.42
CA TYR A 45 -11.21 -0.23 -1.71
C TYR A 45 -10.79 -1.71 -1.75
N SER A 46 -11.72 -2.66 -1.62
CA SER A 46 -11.42 -4.09 -1.76
C SER A 46 -10.85 -4.44 -3.14
N ALA A 47 -11.40 -3.86 -4.21
CA ALA A 47 -10.84 -4.03 -5.56
C ALA A 47 -9.41 -3.48 -5.66
N ALA A 48 -9.17 -2.29 -5.08
CA ALA A 48 -7.85 -1.68 -5.06
C ALA A 48 -6.82 -2.49 -4.28
N LEU A 49 -7.21 -3.14 -3.17
CA LEU A 49 -6.34 -4.05 -2.43
C LEU A 49 -6.00 -5.29 -3.26
N GLY A 50 -6.96 -5.83 -4.02
CA GLY A 50 -6.72 -6.93 -4.95
C GLY A 50 -5.58 -6.59 -5.91
N GLU A 51 -5.63 -5.42 -6.55
CA GLU A 51 -4.58 -4.96 -7.45
C GLU A 51 -3.27 -4.58 -6.75
N LEU A 52 -3.33 -4.08 -5.50
CA LEU A 52 -2.15 -3.81 -4.68
C LEU A 52 -1.34 -5.09 -4.39
N THR A 53 -1.98 -6.26 -4.36
CA THR A 53 -1.24 -7.53 -4.22
C THR A 53 -0.48 -7.94 -5.48
N GLY A 54 -0.70 -7.26 -6.61
CA GLY A 54 -0.01 -7.54 -7.87
C GLY A 54 1.51 -7.35 -7.76
N PRO A 55 2.32 -8.24 -8.37
CA PRO A 55 3.77 -8.24 -8.17
C PRO A 55 4.46 -6.95 -8.63
N LEU A 56 3.90 -6.30 -9.65
CA LEU A 56 4.43 -5.05 -10.20
C LEU A 56 3.98 -3.80 -9.44
N HIS A 57 3.17 -3.95 -8.39
CA HIS A 57 2.64 -2.82 -7.61
C HIS A 57 3.02 -2.91 -6.12
N GLY A 58 2.79 -4.06 -5.47
CA GLY A 58 2.92 -4.18 -4.01
C GLY A 58 4.24 -4.74 -3.46
N LEU A 59 5.15 -5.25 -4.29
CA LEU A 59 6.26 -6.07 -3.78
C LEU A 59 7.58 -5.34 -3.54
N ALA A 60 7.75 -4.10 -4.03
CA ALA A 60 9.04 -3.40 -4.00
C ALA A 60 9.73 -3.41 -2.61
N ASN A 61 8.97 -3.23 -1.52
CA ASN A 61 9.51 -3.31 -0.15
C ASN A 61 10.11 -4.70 0.18
N GLN A 62 9.38 -5.77 -0.15
CA GLN A 62 9.82 -7.14 0.12
C GLN A 62 11.02 -7.53 -0.75
N GLU A 63 11.05 -7.08 -2.00
CA GLU A 63 12.17 -7.33 -2.92
C GLU A 63 13.43 -6.60 -2.47
N ALA A 64 13.32 -5.33 -2.07
CA ALA A 64 14.42 -4.55 -1.53
C ALA A 64 14.97 -5.18 -0.24
N LEU A 65 14.10 -5.61 0.67
CA LEU A 65 14.51 -6.30 1.90
C LEU A 65 15.23 -7.61 1.60
N ARG A 66 14.69 -8.43 0.68
CA ARG A 66 15.32 -9.69 0.27
C ARG A 66 16.71 -9.46 -0.31
N PHE A 67 16.85 -8.51 -1.23
CA PHE A 67 18.13 -8.13 -1.82
C PHE A 67 19.18 -7.76 -0.75
N VAL A 68 18.82 -6.89 0.19
CA VAL A 68 19.73 -6.48 1.27
C VAL A 68 20.13 -7.64 2.19
N LEU A 69 19.22 -8.59 2.43
CA LEU A 69 19.51 -9.76 3.26
C LEU A 69 20.39 -10.79 2.56
N GLU A 70 20.26 -10.95 1.24
CA GLU A 70 21.10 -11.85 0.42
C GLU A 70 22.54 -11.34 0.25
N MET A 71 22.76 -10.02 0.42
CA MET A 71 24.10 -9.41 0.38
C MET A 71 24.91 -9.59 1.68
N LYS A 72 24.30 -10.05 2.76
CA LYS A 72 24.97 -10.29 4.05
C LYS A 72 25.63 -11.66 4.09
#